data_AF-T1H0I2-F1
#
_entry.id   AF-T1H0I2-F1
#
_cell.length_a   1.000
_cell.length_b   1.000
_cell.length_c   1.000
_cell.angle_alpha   90.00
_cell.angle_beta   90.00
_cell.angle_gamma   90.00
#
_symmetry.space_group_name_H-M   'P 1'
#
loop_
_entity.id
_entity.type
_entity.pdbx_description
1 polymer ?
#
loop_
_entity_poly.entity_id
_entity_poly.type
_entity_poly.pdbx_seq_one_letter_code
_entity_poly.pdbx_strand_id
1 'polypeptide(L)' 'MGQKKVLMVCMGNICRSPMAEAIFQDMIDKAGLNEKWAVESAAIGCWDVGNPINYRAVNT' A
#
# COMPACT_ATOMS: atom_id res chain seq x y z
N MET A 1 -14.69 -1.67 -19.30
CA MET A 1 -13.46 -0.95 -18.89
C MET A 1 -12.86 -1.72 -17.73
N GLY A 2 -11.59 -2.12 -17.83
CA GLY A 2 -10.94 -2.96 -16.80
C GLY A 2 -10.58 -2.19 -15.53
N GLN A 3 -10.42 -2.93 -14.43
CA GLN A 3 -9.92 -2.42 -13.16
C GLN A 3 -8.50 -1.84 -13.33
N LYS A 4 -8.25 -0.63 -12.84
CA LYS A 4 -6.92 -0.02 -12.81
C LYS A 4 -6.10 -0.61 -11.67
N LYS A 5 -4.79 -0.71 -11.84
CA LYS A 5 -3.89 -1.26 -10.81
C LYS A 5 -2.81 -0.26 -10.46
N VAL A 6 -2.46 -0.18 -9.18
CA VAL A 6 -1.33 0.62 -8.70
C VAL A 6 -0.49 -0.20 -7.73
N LEU A 7 0.84 -0.09 -7.87
CA LEU A 7 1.81 -0.73 -7.00
C LEU A 7 2.67 0.35 -6.35
N MET A 8 2.57 0.50 -5.03
CA MET A 8 3.37 1.45 -4.25
C MET A 8 4.70 0.80 -3.86
N VAL A 9 5.83 1.40 -4.23
CA VAL A 9 7.15 0.80 -4.02
C VAL A 9 8.02 1.65 -3.11
N CYS A 10 8.65 1.01 -2.11
CA CYS A 10 9.72 1.63 -1.33
C CYS A 10 10.87 0.64 -1.08
N MET A 11 11.89 1.02 -0.32
CA MET A 11 13.06 0.16 -0.12
C MET A 11 12.74 -1.20 0.55
N GLY A 12 11.94 -1.21 1.63
CA GLY A 12 11.74 -2.40 2.47
C GLY A 12 10.28 -2.78 2.74
N ASN A 13 9.30 -2.10 2.13
CA ASN A 13 7.86 -2.36 2.34
C ASN A 13 7.32 -2.39 3.79
N ILE A 14 8.00 -1.74 4.73
CA ILE A 14 7.56 -1.67 6.15
C ILE A 14 7.18 -0.27 6.64
N CYS A 15 7.45 0.78 5.87
CA CYS A 15 7.11 2.16 6.27
C CYS A 15 6.26 2.86 5.21
N ARG A 16 6.88 3.36 4.14
CA ARG A 16 6.25 4.31 3.22
C ARG A 16 5.22 3.69 2.29
N SER A 17 5.57 2.59 1.63
CA SER A 17 4.67 1.93 0.69
C SER A 17 3.42 1.31 1.33
N PRO A 18 3.47 0.63 2.50
CA PRO A 18 2.24 0.16 3.15
C PRO A 18 1.37 1.31 3.69
N MET A 19 1.97 2.43 4.14
CA MET A 19 1.19 3.64 4.46
C MET A 19 0.46 4.18 3.23
N ALA A 20 1.15 4.29 2.10
CA ALA A 20 0.55 4.78 0.86
C ALA A 20 -0.57 3.87 0.36
N GLU A 21 -0.39 2.55 0.46
CA GLU A 21 -1.45 1.57 0.16
C GLU A 21 -2.68 1.78 1.03
N ALA A 22 -2.52 1.84 2.36
CA ALA A 22 -3.63 2.03 3.29
C ALA A 22 -4.38 3.35 3.08
N ILE A 23 -3.64 4.46 2.90
CA ILE A 23 -4.23 5.78 2.64
C ILE A 23 -4.96 5.80 1.31
N PHE A 24 -4.37 5.23 0.25
CA PHE A 24 -5.00 5.21 -1.07
C PHE A 24 -6.24 4.33 -1.10
N GLN A 25 -6.22 3.20 -0.40
CA GLN A 25 -7.39 2.34 -0.23
C GLN A 25 -8.53 3.08 0.50
N ASP A 26 -8.24 3.77 1.61
CA ASP A 26 -9.24 4.58 2.33
C ASP A 26 -9.83 5.70 1.44
N MET A 27 -9.02 6.33 0.58
CA MET A 27 -9.51 7.31 -0.39
C MET A 27 -10.42 6.68 -1.45
N ILE A 28 -10.11 5.49 -1.94
CA ILE A 28 -10.93 4.73 -2.89
C ILE A 28 -12.27 4.35 -2.25
N ASP A 29 -12.24 3.88 -1.00
CA ASP A 29 -13.43 3.52 -0.22
C ASP A 29 -14.35 4.72 -0.05
N LYS A 30 -13.80 5.85 0.40
CA LYS A 30 -14.54 7.12 0.56
C LYS A 30 -15.13 7.65 -0.75
N ALA A 31 -14.47 7.37 -1.88
CA ALA A 31 -14.94 7.76 -3.21
C ALA A 31 -15.89 6.73 -3.86
N GLY A 32 -16.12 5.56 -3.24
CA GLY A 32 -16.93 4.48 -3.81
C GLY A 32 -16.36 3.88 -5.09
N LEU A 33 -15.02 3.79 -5.20
CA LEU A 33 -14.34 3.37 -6.43
C LEU A 33 -13.71 1.96 -6.34
N ASN A 34 -14.12 1.15 -5.36
CA ASN A 34 -13.52 -0.16 -5.07
C ASN A 34 -13.47 -1.12 -6.26
N GLU A 35 -14.51 -1.15 -7.09
CA GLU A 35 -14.55 -2.04 -8.25
C GLU A 35 -13.65 -1.55 -9.40
N LYS A 36 -13.13 -0.32 -9.32
CA LYS A 36 -12.34 0.31 -10.37
C LYS A 36 -10.84 0.27 -10.12
N TRP A 37 -10.40 -0.06 -8.90
CA TRP A 37 -9.00 -0.04 -8.51
C TRP A 37 -8.58 -1.31 -7.79
N ALA A 38 -7.35 -1.75 -8.02
CA ALA A 38 -6.60 -2.68 -7.19
C ALA A 38 -5.32 -1.99 -6.73
N VAL A 39 -5.02 -2.11 -5.44
CA VAL A 39 -3.93 -1.42 -4.77
C VAL A 39 -3.06 -2.47 -4.08
N GLU A 40 -1.75 -2.38 -4.28
CA GLU A 40 -0.77 -3.25 -3.63
C GLU A 40 0.48 -2.44 -3.28
N SER A 41 1.31 -2.95 -2.37
CA SER A 41 2.64 -2.40 -2.06
C SER A 41 3.75 -3.45 -2.15
N ALA A 42 4.96 -3.00 -2.48
CA ALA A 42 6.14 -3.87 -2.60
C ALA A 42 7.44 -3.18 -2.17
N ALA A 43 8.46 -4.01 -1.95
CA ALA A 43 9.83 -3.59 -1.66
C ALA A 43 10.71 -3.68 -2.91
N ILE A 44 11.75 -2.83 -3.00
CA ILE A 44 12.85 -3.00 -3.95
C ILE A 44 13.79 -4.11 -3.49
N GLY A 45 14.05 -4.19 -2.17
CA GLY A 45 14.89 -5.22 -1.56
C GLY A 45 14.08 -6.25 -0.76
N CYS A 46 14.68 -7.41 -0.46
CA CYS A 46 14.01 -8.49 0.25
C CYS A 46 14.29 -8.56 1.76
N TRP A 47 15.02 -7.57 2.31
CA TRP A 47 15.52 -7.55 3.69
C TRP A 47 14.42 -7.71 4.75
N ASP A 48 13.24 -7.16 4.48
CA ASP A 48 12.12 -7.06 5.41
C ASP A 48 10.95 -7.97 5.04
N VAL A 49 11.15 -8.94 4.14
CA VAL A 49 10.09 -9.89 3.78
C VAL A 49 9.70 -10.72 5.00
N GLY A 50 8.41 -10.69 5.34
CA GLY A 50 7.86 -11.35 6.53
C GLY A 50 7.91 -10.51 7.80
N ASN A 51 8.59 -9.35 7.79
CA ASN A 51 8.55 -8.42 8.91
C ASN A 51 7.21 -7.66 8.94
N PRO A 52 6.70 -7.32 10.14
CA PRO A 52 5.54 -6.47 10.25
C PRO A 52 5.84 -5.05 9.79
N ILE A 53 4.78 -4.30 9.47
CA ILE A 53 4.85 -2.85 9.24
C ILE A 53 5.46 -2.19 10.49
N ASN A 54 6.35 -1.24 10.27
CA ASN A 54 7.01 -0.48 11.32
C ASN A 54 5.97 0.21 12.23
N TYR A 55 6.13 0.10 13.54
CA TYR A 55 5.16 0.64 14.52
C TYR A 55 4.86 2.13 14.33
N ARG A 56 5.82 2.94 13.84
CA ARG A 56 5.58 4.37 13.58
C ARG A 56 4.64 4.59 12.42
N ALA A 57 4.70 3.74 11.40
CA ALA A 57 3.80 3.77 10.26
C ALA A 57 2.38 3.30 10.63
N VAL A 58 2.24 2.43 11.65
CA VAL A 58 0.94 1.98 12.17
C VAL A 58 0.28 3.04 13.07
N ASN A 59 1.09 3.80 13.82
CA ASN A 59 0.61 4.74 14.84
C ASN A 59 0.52 6.20 14.36
N THR A 60 0.65 6.46 13.05
CA THR A 60 0.45 7.78 12.44
C THR A 60 -0.90 7.80 11.75
#